data_AF-A0A7X1ZNL3-F1
#
_entry.id   AF-A0A7X1ZNL3-F1
#
_cell.length_a   1.000
_cell.length_b   1.000
_cell.length_c   1.000
_cell.angle_alpha   90.00
_cell.angle_beta   90.00
_cell.angle_gamma   90.00
#
_symmetry.space_group_name_H-M   'P 1'
#
loop_
_entity.id
_entity.type
_entity.pdbx_description
1 polymer ?
#
loop_
_entity_poly.entity_id
_entity_poly.type
_entity_poly.pdbx_seq_one_letter_code
_entity_poly.pdbx_strand_id
1 'polypeptide(L)' 'MAKKSFEFDTRYSDIEQGLEERKNRIKTICFKVCSECGETKSIFKFSLDKRNLDGRTNVCKACRSLKNMIPEEYFRRIKI' A
#
# COMPACT_ATOMS: atom_id res chain seq x y z
N MET A 1 12.23 -27.31 45.20
CA MET A 1 12.01 -27.52 43.75
C MET A 1 11.61 -26.18 43.14
N ALA A 2 12.55 -25.47 42.53
CA ALA A 2 12.24 -24.21 41.85
C ALA A 2 11.52 -24.54 40.54
N LYS A 3 10.27 -24.10 40.41
CA LYS A 3 9.55 -24.19 39.13
C LYS A 3 10.33 -23.32 38.15
N LYS A 4 10.89 -23.94 37.11
CA LYS A 4 11.61 -23.25 36.03
C LYS A 4 10.69 -22.15 35.52
N SER A 5 11.18 -20.92 35.55
CA SER A 5 10.49 -19.74 35.02
C SER A 5 9.99 -20.04 33.62
N PHE A 6 8.68 -19.86 33.39
CA PHE A 6 8.00 -20.13 32.14
C PHE A 6 8.70 -19.37 31.02
N GLU A 7 9.51 -20.06 30.22
CA GLU A 7 10.10 -19.51 29.01
C GLU A 7 8.95 -19.16 28.08
N PHE A 8 8.77 -17.87 27.82
CA PHE A 8 7.86 -17.36 26.81
C PHE A 8 8.30 -17.95 25.46
N ASP A 9 7.56 -18.97 25.03
CA ASP A 9 7.93 -19.86 23.93
C ASP A 9 8.11 -19.08 22.63
N THR A 10 9.35 -19.02 22.14
CA THR A 10 9.76 -18.32 20.91
C THR A 10 8.96 -18.74 19.67
N ARG A 11 8.31 -19.91 19.71
CA ARG A 11 7.39 -20.38 18.67
C ARG A 11 6.18 -19.45 18.48
N TYR A 12 5.75 -18.73 19.52
CA TYR A 12 4.61 -17.81 19.44
C TYR A 12 4.97 -16.52 18.68
N SER A 13 6.19 -16.00 18.83
CA SER A 13 6.65 -14.80 18.11
C SER A 13 6.77 -15.02 16.60
N ASP A 14 7.19 -16.21 16.17
CA ASP A 14 7.34 -16.55 14.74
C ASP A 14 5.98 -16.61 14.01
N ILE A 15 4.95 -17.11 14.71
CA ILE A 15 3.59 -17.19 14.19
C ILE A 15 2.99 -15.80 13.99
N GLU A 16 3.13 -14.92 14.99
CA GLU A 16 2.66 -13.54 14.91
C GLU A 16 3.33 -12.78 13.75
N GLN A 17 4.64 -12.95 13.57
CA GLN A 17 5.37 -12.39 12.43
C GLN A 17 4.80 -12.89 11.08
N GLY A 18 4.57 -14.19 10.94
CA GLY A 18 4.02 -14.77 9.72
C GLY A 18 2.58 -14.32 9.42
N LEU A 19 1.77 -14.00 10.43
CA LEU A 19 0.43 -13.45 10.25
C LEU A 19 0.49 -11.99 9.75
N GLU A 20 1.41 -11.19 10.31
CA GLU A 20 1.61 -9.80 9.93
C GLU A 20 2.12 -9.68 8.49
N GLU A 21 3.06 -10.53 8.07
CA GLU A 21 3.54 -10.60 6.69
C GLU A 21 2.42 -10.92 5.69
N ARG A 22 1.53 -11.87 6.02
CA ARG A 22 0.38 -12.21 5.16
C ARG A 22 -0.58 -11.03 5.01
N LYS A 23 -0.91 -10.36 6.12
CA LYS A 23 -1.77 -9.14 6.09
C LYS A 23 -1.15 -8.07 5.20
N ASN A 24 0.16 -7.86 5.30
CA ASN A 24 0.88 -6.87 4.49
C ASN A 24 0.88 -7.23 2.99
N ARG A 25 1.06 -8.51 2.63
CA ARG A 25 0.92 -8.96 1.23
C ARG A 25 -0.48 -8.70 0.67
N ILE A 26 -1.54 -9.03 1.42
CA ILE A 26 -2.93 -8.78 1.00
C ILE A 26 -3.19 -7.29 0.81
N LYS A 27 -2.68 -6.46 1.73
CA LYS A 27 -2.81 -5.00 1.66
C LYS A 27 -2.24 -4.45 0.35
N THR A 28 -1.07 -4.92 -0.08
CA THR A 28 -0.43 -4.47 -1.33
C THR A 28 -1.13 -4.95 -2.60
N ILE A 29 -1.88 -6.05 -2.55
CA ILE A 29 -2.66 -6.56 -3.70
C ILE A 29 -3.96 -5.77 -3.87
N CYS A 30 -4.61 -5.39 -2.78
CA CYS A 30 -5.93 -4.75 -2.82
C CYS A 30 -5.86 -3.22 -2.86
N PHE A 31 -4.83 -2.63 -2.24
CA PHE A 31 -4.71 -1.19 -2.05
C PHE A 31 -3.32 -0.68 -2.44
N LYS A 32 -3.30 0.53 -2.99
CA LYS A 32 -2.08 1.22 -3.41
C LYS A 32 -2.18 2.71 -3.10
N VAL A 33 -1.05 3.29 -2.72
CA VAL A 33 -0.93 4.74 -2.46
C VAL A 33 -0.68 5.47 -3.77
N CYS A 34 -1.45 6.54 -4.02
CA CYS A 34 -1.24 7.40 -5.18
C CYS A 34 -0.03 8.32 -4.98
N SER A 35 0.91 8.36 -5.92
CA SER A 35 2.10 9.22 -5.82
C SER A 35 1.80 10.72 -6.00
N GLU A 36 0.62 11.07 -6.52
CA GLU A 36 0.23 12.48 -6.72
C GLU A 36 -0.53 13.06 -5.52
N CYS A 37 -1.56 12.36 -5.04
CA CYS A 37 -2.44 12.83 -3.96
C CYS A 37 -2.21 12.15 -2.60
N GLY A 38 -1.24 11.23 -2.48
CA GLY A 38 -0.91 10.55 -1.22
C GLY A 38 -1.97 9.60 -0.65
N GLU A 39 -3.18 9.58 -1.18
CA GLU A 39 -4.26 8.73 -0.67
C GLU A 39 -4.06 7.25 -0.99
N THR A 40 -4.41 6.40 -0.01
CA THR A 40 -4.55 4.96 -0.21
C THR A 40 -5.88 4.66 -0.90
N LYS A 41 -5.82 4.08 -2.10
CA LYS A 41 -7.00 3.74 -2.91
C LYS A 41 -6.96 2.27 -3.31
N SER A 42 -8.11 1.72 -3.68
CA SER A 42 -8.19 0.39 -4.27
C SER A 42 -7.34 0.29 -5.56
N ILE A 43 -6.69 -0.84 -5.77
CA ILE A 43 -5.85 -1.13 -6.96
C ILE A 43 -6.59 -0.92 -8.30
N PHE A 44 -7.92 -1.08 -8.32
CA PHE A 44 -8.75 -0.86 -9.51
C PHE A 44 -8.89 0.62 -9.91
N LYS A 45 -8.57 1.55 -9.00
CA LYS A 45 -8.49 3.00 -9.26
C LYS A 45 -7.20 3.39 -9.98
N PHE A 46 -6.30 2.43 -10.23
CA PHE A 46 -5.07 2.61 -10.99
C PHE A 46 -5.20 1.90 -12.34
N SER A 47 -4.62 2.50 -13.38
CA SER A 47 -4.63 1.92 -14.73
C SER A 47 -3.60 0.79 -14.82
N LEU A 48 -3.78 -0.13 -15.78
CA LEU A 48 -2.82 -1.19 -16.04
C LEU A 48 -1.52 -0.60 -16.62
N ASP A 49 -0.38 -1.06 -16.13
CA ASP A 49 0.94 -0.73 -16.66
C ASP A 49 1.88 -1.93 -16.45
N LYS A 50 2.16 -2.66 -17.54
CA LYS A 50 2.98 -3.88 -17.52
C LYS A 50 4.45 -3.63 -17.16
N ARG A 51 4.89 -2.36 -17.14
CA ARG A 51 6.27 -1.99 -16.80
C ARG A 51 6.50 -1.96 -15.29
N ASN A 52 5.43 -1.90 -14.49
CA ASN A 52 5.53 -1.88 -13.03
C ASN A 52 5.40 -3.30 -12.45
N LEU A 53 6.11 -3.56 -11.36
CA LEU A 53 6.15 -4.86 -10.69
C LEU A 53 4.77 -5.38 -10.29
N ASP A 54 3.86 -4.48 -9.90
CA ASP A 54 2.48 -4.79 -9.53
C ASP A 54 1.48 -4.68 -10.70
N GLY A 55 1.97 -4.41 -11.92
CA GLY A 55 1.15 -4.31 -13.13
C GLY A 55 0.23 -3.10 -13.20
N ARG A 56 0.42 -2.10 -12.33
CA ARG A 56 -0.46 -0.92 -12.18
C ARG A 56 0.31 0.37 -12.13
N THR A 57 -0.30 1.47 -12.56
CA THR A 57 0.31 2.80 -12.49
C THR A 57 0.48 3.27 -11.04
N ASN A 58 1.47 4.11 -10.75
CA ASN A 58 1.65 4.75 -9.44
C ASN A 58 0.68 5.93 -9.20
N VAL A 59 0.12 6.50 -10.27
CA VAL A 59 -0.87 7.58 -10.21
C VAL A 59 -2.28 7.01 -10.38
N CYS A 60 -3.22 7.46 -9.54
CA CYS A 60 -4.62 7.07 -9.66
C CYS A 60 -5.30 7.74 -10.87
N LYS A 61 -6.37 7.11 -11.38
CA LYS A 61 -7.13 7.62 -12.54
C LYS A 61 -7.66 9.03 -12.35
N ALA A 62 -8.06 9.40 -11.13
CA ALA A 62 -8.56 10.74 -10.82
C ALA A 62 -7.47 11.81 -11.01
N CYS A 63 -6.29 11.63 -10.38
CA CYS A 63 -5.16 12.54 -10.55
C CYS A 63 -4.69 12.62 -12.01
N ARG A 64 -4.67 11.48 -12.73
CA ARG A 64 -4.34 11.47 -14.15
C ARG A 64 -5.34 12.27 -14.99
N SER A 65 -6.64 12.13 -14.72
CA SER A 65 -7.69 12.90 -15.41
C SER A 65 -7.58 14.38 -15.11
N LEU A 66 -7.38 14.74 -13.84
CA LEU A 66 -7.21 16.14 -13.42
C LEU A 66 -6.01 16.77 -14.13
N LYS A 67 -4.84 16.11 -14.14
CA LYS A 67 -3.64 16.60 -14.83
C LYS A 67 -3.87 16.87 -16.32
N ASN A 68 -4.77 16.12 -16.97
CA ASN A 68 -5.13 16.33 -18.37
C ASN A 68 -6.13 17.47 -18.58
N MET A 69 -6.90 17.83 -17.55
CA MET A 69 -7.99 18.81 -17.62
C MET A 69 -7.57 20.22 -17.18
N ILE A 70 -6.57 20.35 -16.31
CA ILE A 70 -6.15 21.65 -15.77
C ILE A 70 -4.67 21.93 -16.06
N PRO A 71 -4.27 23.21 -16.19
CA PRO A 71 -2.86 23.55 -16.38
C PRO A 71 -2.01 23.12 -15.19
N GLU A 72 -0.75 22.79 -15.43
CA GLU A 72 0.15 22.20 -14.43
C GLU A 72 0.28 23.05 -13.15
N GLU A 73 0.30 24.37 -13.30
CA GLU A 73 0.37 25.32 -12.19
C GLU A 73 -0.80 25.16 -11.20
N TYR A 74 -2.01 24.95 -11.71
CA TYR A 74 -3.21 24.76 -10.89
C TYR A 74 -3.20 23.37 -10.24
N PHE A 75 -2.74 22.35 -10.96
CA PHE A 75 -2.66 20.98 -10.43
C PHE A 75 -1.76 20.88 -9.20
N ARG A 76 -0.61 21.56 -9.19
CA ARG A 76 0.32 21.56 -8.05
C ARG A 76 -0.28 22.16 -6.77
N ARG A 77 -1.22 23.11 -6.90
CA ARG A 77 -1.90 23.76 -5.77
C ARG A 77 -3.00 22.91 -5.14
N ILE A 78 -3.53 21.93 -5.87
CA ILE A 78 -4.63 21.05 -5.44
C ILE A 78 -4.11 19.77 -4.78
N LYS A 79 -2.80 19.64 -4.55
CA LYS A 79 -2.28 18.54 -3.73
C LYS A 79 -2.96 18.56 -2.35
N ILE A 80 -3.95 17.68 -2.18
CA ILE A 80 -4.63 17.35 -0.94
C ILE A 80 -3.60 16.73 0.01
#